data_AF-A0ABC9CG96-F1
#
_entry.id   AF-A0ABC9CG96-F1
#
_cell.length_a   1.000
_cell.length_b   1.000
_cell.length_c   1.000
_cell.angle_alpha   90.00
_cell.angle_beta   90.00
_cell.angle_gamma   90.00
#
_symmetry.space_group_name_H-M   'P 1'
#
loop_
_entity.id
_entity.type
_entity.pdbx_description
1 polymer ?
#
loop_
_entity_poly.entity_id
_entity_poly.type
_entity_poly.pdbx_seq_one_letter_code
_entity_poly.pdbx_strand_id
1 'polypeptide(L)'
;MAAVLALAVALAIASLGAEAVWLEVPQSGTKCVSEEIQSNVVVLSDYSIMYESHPYSHPTIAVKVTSPYGNTLHHNENATVGQFAFTTAEAGNYLACFWIDSAEKGSGVSVNLDWKIGFATKDWDAIAKKEKIEGVELELRKLEVAVQAIHQNLIHLKARQVQVISSTCL
;
A
#
# COMPACT_ATOMS: atom_id res chain seq x y z
N MET A 1 -35.77 -13.42 -12.36
CA MET A 1 -35.32 -13.17 -10.96
C MET A 1 -34.02 -13.89 -10.63
N ALA A 2 -33.93 -15.22 -10.78
CA ALA A 2 -32.70 -15.97 -10.47
C ALA A 2 -31.46 -15.54 -11.28
N ALA A 3 -31.60 -15.31 -12.59
CA ALA A 3 -30.50 -14.86 -13.45
C ALA A 3 -29.96 -13.47 -13.06
N VAL A 4 -30.82 -12.58 -12.58
CA VAL A 4 -30.43 -11.23 -12.13
C VAL A 4 -29.69 -11.30 -10.81
N LEU A 5 -30.13 -12.17 -9.88
CA LEU A 5 -29.41 -12.43 -8.64
C LEU A 5 -28.03 -13.05 -8.90
N ALA A 6 -27.93 -14.02 -9.81
CA ALA A 6 -26.66 -14.65 -10.17
C ALA A 6 -25.67 -13.64 -10.77
N LEU A 7 -26.15 -12.74 -11.63
CA LEU A 7 -25.33 -11.69 -12.23
C LEU A 7 -24.87 -10.66 -11.20
N ALA A 8 -25.75 -10.27 -10.27
CA ALA A 8 -25.41 -9.35 -9.18
C ALA A 8 -24.36 -9.94 -8.23
N VAL A 9 -24.47 -11.23 -7.90
CA VAL A 9 -23.48 -11.95 -7.08
C VAL A 9 -22.14 -12.06 -7.82
N ALA A 10 -22.16 -12.36 -9.12
CA ALA A 10 -20.94 -12.42 -9.93
C ALA A 10 -20.22 -11.07 -10.02
N LEU A 11 -20.95 -9.96 -10.20
CA LEU A 11 -20.38 -8.61 -10.18
C LEU A 11 -19.82 -8.24 -8.79
N ALA A 12 -20.51 -8.61 -7.71
CA ALA A 12 -20.01 -8.38 -6.36
C ALA A 12 -18.69 -9.14 -6.11
N ILE A 13 -18.60 -10.39 -6.55
CA ILE A 13 -17.38 -11.20 -6.46
C ILE A 13 -16.23 -10.59 -7.28
N ALA A 14 -16.51 -10.09 -8.48
CA ALA A 14 -15.50 -9.47 -9.34
C ALA A 14 -14.93 -8.16 -8.77
N SER A 15 -15.71 -7.44 -7.93
CA SER A 15 -15.29 -6.17 -7.33
C SER A 15 -14.37 -6.30 -6.12
N LEU A 16 -14.15 -7.51 -5.60
CA LEU A 16 -13.32 -7.78 -4.41
C LEU A 16 -11.80 -7.72 -4.68
N GLY A 17 -11.35 -7.40 -5.90
CA GLY A 17 -9.95 -7.58 -6.32
C GLY A 17 -9.16 -6.32 -6.68
N ALA A 18 -9.47 -5.14 -6.13
CA ALA A 18 -8.73 -3.93 -6.43
C ALA A 18 -7.85 -3.47 -5.25
N GLU A 19 -6.59 -3.94 -5.20
CA GLU A 19 -5.56 -3.46 -4.26
C GLU A 19 -4.49 -2.60 -4.98
N ALA A 20 -4.92 -1.56 -5.68
CA ALA A 20 -3.98 -0.65 -6.35
C ALA A 20 -4.34 0.81 -6.05
N VAL A 21 -3.37 1.57 -5.51
CA VAL A 21 -3.54 3.00 -5.25
C VAL A 21 -3.04 3.78 -6.45
N TRP A 22 -3.92 4.59 -7.02
CA TRP A 22 -3.64 5.44 -8.17
C TRP A 22 -3.53 6.89 -7.73
N LEU A 23 -2.40 7.53 -8.04
CA LEU A 23 -2.08 8.88 -7.63
C LEU A 23 -1.87 9.77 -8.84
N GLU A 24 -2.74 10.76 -9.01
CA GLU A 24 -2.52 11.85 -9.96
C GLU A 24 -1.56 12.88 -9.35
N VAL A 25 -0.30 12.82 -9.78
CA VAL A 25 0.75 13.74 -9.34
C VAL A 25 0.68 15.02 -10.19
N PRO A 26 0.51 16.19 -9.56
CA PRO A 26 0.39 17.46 -10.28
C PRO A 26 1.73 17.87 -10.92
N GLN A 27 1.66 18.74 -11.94
CA GLN A 27 2.84 19.33 -12.61
C GLN A 27 3.82 20.02 -11.64
N SER A 28 3.28 20.59 -10.57
CA SER A 28 4.04 21.28 -9.52
C SER A 28 3.58 20.83 -8.15
N GLY A 29 4.54 20.67 -7.24
CA GLY A 29 4.30 20.22 -5.88
C GLY A 29 4.46 18.71 -5.74
N THR A 30 3.96 18.20 -4.62
CA THR A 30 4.16 16.82 -4.19
C THR A 30 2.83 16.22 -3.77
N LYS A 31 2.62 14.95 -4.09
CA LYS A 31 1.50 14.14 -3.56
C LYS A 31 2.07 13.06 -2.65
N CYS A 32 1.44 12.86 -1.50
CA CYS A 32 1.86 11.83 -0.56
C CYS A 32 0.70 10.89 -0.21
N VAL A 33 1.02 9.61 -0.06
CA VAL A 33 0.18 8.64 0.65
C VAL A 33 0.70 8.53 2.07
N SER A 34 -0.21 8.54 3.04
CA SER A 34 0.09 8.43 4.46
C SER A 34 -0.56 7.18 5.02
N GLU A 35 0.22 6.36 5.71
CA GLU A 35 -0.28 5.16 6.36
C GLU A 35 0.22 5.10 7.80
N GLU A 36 -0.69 4.79 8.73
CA GLU A 36 -0.32 4.56 10.12
C GLU A 36 0.04 3.09 10.33
N ILE A 37 1.30 2.83 10.66
CA ILE A 37 1.85 1.48 10.74
C ILE A 37 2.41 1.26 12.14
N GLN A 38 2.21 0.06 12.69
CA GLN A 38 2.83 -0.34 13.97
C GLN A 38 4.33 -0.57 13.81
N SER A 39 5.07 -0.62 14.93
CA SER A 39 6.47 -1.01 14.93
C SER A 39 6.66 -2.50 14.63
N ASN A 40 7.84 -2.85 14.10
CA ASN A 40 8.24 -4.20 13.71
C ASN A 40 7.34 -4.85 12.64
N VAL A 41 6.77 -4.03 11.76
CA VAL A 41 5.96 -4.46 10.62
C VAL A 41 6.79 -4.31 9.36
N VAL A 42 6.84 -5.36 8.55
CA VAL A 42 7.50 -5.32 7.24
C VAL A 42 6.59 -4.60 6.24
N VAL A 43 7.17 -3.71 5.46
CA VAL A 43 6.53 -2.98 4.37
C VAL A 43 7.29 -3.28 3.08
N LEU A 44 6.55 -3.67 2.05
CA LEU A 44 7.04 -3.81 0.68
C LEU A 44 6.20 -2.93 -0.22
N SER A 45 6.82 -2.27 -1.19
CA SER A 45 6.07 -1.47 -2.12
C SER A 45 6.74 -1.40 -3.48
N ASP A 46 5.91 -1.42 -4.51
CA ASP A 46 6.26 -1.22 -5.89
C ASP A 46 5.53 0.03 -6.41
N TYR A 47 6.23 0.86 -7.17
CA TYR A 47 5.64 2.03 -7.80
C TYR A 47 6.02 2.10 -9.27
N SER A 48 5.10 2.61 -10.10
CA SER A 48 5.35 2.84 -11.52
C SER A 48 4.51 3.98 -12.06
N ILE A 49 5.05 4.71 -13.03
CA ILE A 49 4.28 5.66 -13.82
C ILE A 49 3.38 4.88 -14.77
N MET A 50 2.10 5.19 -14.79
CA MET A 50 1.19 4.68 -15.80
C MET A 50 1.42 5.47 -17.08
N TYR A 51 1.89 4.80 -18.12
CA TYR A 51 2.12 5.45 -19.41
C TYR A 51 0.77 5.74 -20.09
N GLU A 52 0.33 7.00 -20.07
CA GLU A 52 -0.52 7.50 -21.15
C GLU A 52 0.37 7.80 -22.35
N SER A 53 0.17 7.03 -23.42
CA SER A 53 0.98 7.01 -24.65
C SER A 53 1.22 8.40 -25.24
N HIS A 54 2.29 9.08 -24.80
CA HIS A 54 2.82 10.28 -25.41
C HIS A 54 4.16 9.93 -26.04
N PRO A 55 4.25 9.82 -27.38
CA PRO A 55 5.44 9.33 -28.08
C PRO A 55 6.67 10.25 -27.98
N TYR A 56 6.56 11.41 -27.33
CA TYR A 56 7.60 12.42 -27.26
C TYR A 56 8.02 12.81 -25.84
N SER A 57 7.27 12.42 -24.80
CA SER A 57 7.60 12.72 -23.41
C SER A 57 7.74 11.44 -22.60
N HIS A 58 8.90 11.30 -21.94
CA HIS A 58 9.16 10.23 -20.97
C HIS A 58 9.30 10.88 -19.60
N PRO A 59 8.17 11.20 -18.95
CA PRO A 59 8.23 11.86 -17.66
C PRO A 59 8.84 10.91 -16.64
N THR A 60 9.61 11.48 -15.72
CA THR A 60 10.16 10.77 -14.56
C THR A 60 9.71 11.43 -13.28
N ILE A 61 9.61 10.62 -12.23
CA ILE A 61 9.23 11.04 -10.89
C ILE A 61 10.39 10.85 -9.93
N ALA A 62 10.38 11.63 -8.87
CA ALA A 62 11.14 11.35 -7.67
C ALA A 62 10.19 10.87 -6.57
N VAL A 63 10.69 9.97 -5.74
CA VAL A 63 9.99 9.40 -4.60
C VAL A 63 10.80 9.59 -3.34
N LYS A 64 10.13 9.92 -2.24
CA LYS A 64 10.71 9.95 -0.91
C LYS A 64 9.77 9.30 0.09
N VAL A 65 10.30 8.34 0.84
CA VAL A 65 9.60 7.67 1.91
C VAL A 65 10.18 8.11 3.24
N THR A 66 9.33 8.56 4.17
CA THR A 66 9.76 9.04 5.49
C THR A 66 9.05 8.33 6.64
N SER A 67 9.79 8.11 7.72
CA SER A 67 9.25 7.60 8.98
C SER A 67 8.47 8.67 9.76
N PRO A 68 7.74 8.29 10.82
CA PRO A 68 6.97 9.23 11.66
C PRO A 68 7.81 10.35 12.28
N TYR A 69 9.11 10.13 12.45
CA TYR A 69 10.06 11.10 13.01
C TYR A 69 10.81 11.90 11.94
N GLY A 70 10.45 11.75 10.66
CA GLY A 70 11.04 12.48 9.54
C GLY A 70 12.32 11.86 8.98
N ASN A 71 12.73 10.68 9.46
CA ASN A 71 13.88 9.97 8.88
C ASN A 71 13.54 9.51 7.47
N THR A 72 14.46 9.68 6.52
CA THR A 72 14.27 9.22 5.15
C THR A 72 14.62 7.74 5.06
N LEU A 73 13.63 6.92 4.69
CA LEU A 73 13.75 5.47 4.57
C LEU A 73 14.09 5.04 3.13
N HIS A 74 13.60 5.81 2.16
CA HIS A 74 13.89 5.63 0.75
C HIS A 74 13.86 6.99 0.06
N HIS A 75 14.77 7.19 -0.88
CA HIS A 75 14.79 8.36 -1.75
C HIS A 75 15.33 7.92 -3.10
N ASN A 76 14.58 8.21 -4.17
CA ASN A 76 15.00 7.91 -5.53
C ASN A 76 14.53 9.03 -6.46
N GLU A 77 15.35 9.36 -7.45
CA GLU A 77 15.12 10.44 -8.40
C GLU A 77 15.14 9.88 -9.81
N ASN A 78 14.55 10.62 -10.75
CA ASN A 78 14.49 10.25 -12.16
C ASN A 78 13.99 8.80 -12.43
N ALA A 79 12.99 8.35 -11.69
CA ALA A 79 12.45 7.00 -11.76
C ALA A 79 11.18 6.94 -12.64
N THR A 80 10.99 5.83 -13.34
CA THR A 80 9.71 5.47 -13.99
C THR A 80 9.04 4.27 -13.31
N VAL A 81 9.86 3.42 -12.69
CA VAL A 81 9.47 2.26 -11.89
C VAL A 81 10.48 2.10 -10.76
N GLY A 82 10.05 1.58 -9.63
CA GLY A 82 10.95 1.22 -8.56
C GLY A 82 10.22 0.47 -7.45
N GLN A 83 11.01 0.06 -6.47
CA GLN A 83 10.53 -0.68 -5.32
C GLN A 83 11.27 -0.23 -4.06
N PHE A 84 10.61 -0.32 -2.91
CA PHE A 84 11.24 -0.13 -1.61
C PHE A 84 10.73 -1.16 -0.60
N ALA A 85 11.61 -1.49 0.35
CA ALA A 85 11.33 -2.45 1.40
C ALA A 85 11.97 -1.96 2.70
N PHE A 86 11.21 -1.97 3.79
CA PHE A 86 11.74 -1.66 5.11
C PHE A 86 10.92 -2.36 6.20
N THR A 87 11.50 -2.47 7.39
CA THR A 87 10.77 -2.84 8.60
C THR A 87 10.59 -1.58 9.43
N THR A 88 9.37 -1.31 9.87
CA THR A 88 9.07 -0.14 10.71
C THR A 88 9.80 -0.26 12.04
N ALA A 89 10.55 0.78 12.41
CA ALA A 89 11.18 0.84 13.73
C ALA A 89 10.17 1.34 14.78
N GLU A 90 9.36 2.33 14.41
CA GLU A 90 8.41 2.96 15.33
C GLU A 90 6.98 2.92 14.80
N ALA A 91 6.01 2.98 15.72
CA ALA A 91 4.61 3.10 15.35
C ALA A 91 4.27 4.55 14.99
N GLY A 92 3.51 4.77 13.92
CA GLY A 92 3.05 6.09 13.52
C GLY A 92 2.82 6.23 12.01
N ASN A 93 2.73 7.48 11.55
CA ASN A 93 2.47 7.80 10.15
C ASN A 93 3.74 7.75 9.30
N TYR A 94 3.78 6.82 8.36
CA TYR A 94 4.77 6.75 7.31
C TYR A 94 4.22 7.44 6.05
N LEU A 95 5.07 8.19 5.36
CA LEU A 95 4.68 8.93 4.16
C LEU A 95 5.47 8.44 2.97
N ALA A 96 4.79 8.14 1.86
CA ALA A 96 5.40 7.96 0.55
C ALA A 96 4.98 9.14 -0.34
N CYS A 97 5.93 10.01 -0.67
CA CYS A 97 5.72 11.25 -1.39
C CYS A 97 6.33 11.17 -2.79
N PHE A 98 5.60 11.67 -3.79
CA PHE A 98 5.96 11.66 -5.21
C PHE A 98 5.86 13.06 -5.81
N TRP A 99 6.82 13.43 -6.65
CA TRP A 99 6.79 14.65 -7.46
C TRP A 99 7.45 14.42 -8.82
N ILE A 100 7.08 15.22 -9.81
CA ILE A 100 7.66 15.14 -11.16
C ILE A 100 9.06 15.75 -11.15
N ASP A 101 10.04 14.98 -11.62
CA ASP A 101 11.47 15.32 -11.63
C ASP A 101 12.01 15.64 -13.04
N SER A 102 11.18 15.41 -14.06
CA SER A 102 11.49 15.73 -15.45
C SER A 102 11.15 17.19 -15.83
N ALA A 103 11.87 17.73 -16.82
CA ALA A 103 11.64 19.08 -17.35
C ALA A 103 10.29 19.20 -18.07
N GLU A 104 9.85 18.13 -18.74
CA GLU A 104 8.56 18.06 -19.43
C GLU A 104 7.46 17.59 -18.49
N LYS A 105 6.81 18.54 -17.83
CA LYS A 105 5.81 18.25 -16.80
C LYS A 105 4.42 17.84 -17.33
N GLY A 106 4.19 17.97 -18.64
CA GLY A 106 2.95 17.54 -19.31
C GLY A 106 1.69 18.06 -18.62
N SER A 107 0.63 17.26 -18.54
CA SER A 107 -0.60 17.52 -17.75
C SER A 107 -0.54 17.02 -16.30
N GLY A 108 0.60 16.49 -15.85
CA GLY A 108 0.71 15.66 -14.65
C GLY A 108 1.04 14.21 -15.01
N VAL A 109 1.26 13.36 -14.00
CA VAL A 109 1.51 11.92 -14.19
C VAL A 109 0.68 11.08 -13.23
N SER A 110 0.14 9.98 -13.74
CA SER A 110 -0.53 8.98 -12.92
C SER A 110 0.52 7.98 -12.42
N VAL A 111 0.60 7.80 -11.11
CA VAL A 111 1.51 6.86 -10.45
C VAL A 111 0.68 5.76 -9.80
N ASN A 112 0.94 4.52 -10.18
CA ASN A 112 0.46 3.37 -9.46
C ASN A 112 1.40 3.04 -8.31
N LEU A 113 0.83 2.86 -7.14
CA LEU A 113 1.50 2.46 -5.91
C LEU A 113 0.83 1.20 -5.37
N ASP A 114 1.60 0.12 -5.34
CA ASP A 114 1.26 -1.09 -4.60
C ASP A 114 1.96 -1.00 -3.24
N TRP A 115 1.20 -0.72 -2.17
CA TRP A 115 1.73 -0.55 -0.81
C TRP A 115 1.28 -1.72 0.06
N LYS A 116 2.17 -2.70 0.26
CA LYS A 116 1.91 -3.91 1.07
C LYS A 116 2.49 -3.79 2.46
N ILE A 117 1.67 -4.15 3.45
CA ILE A 117 2.02 -4.04 4.87
C ILE A 117 1.76 -5.37 5.59
N GLY A 118 2.73 -5.82 6.38
CA GLY A 118 2.61 -6.96 7.28
C GLY A 118 2.17 -8.23 6.56
N PHE A 119 0.94 -8.69 6.84
CA PHE A 119 0.36 -9.89 6.21
C PHE A 119 0.47 -9.89 4.68
N ALA A 120 0.21 -8.74 4.05
CA ALA A 120 0.23 -8.61 2.59
C ALA A 120 1.64 -8.70 1.98
N THR A 121 2.69 -8.62 2.80
CA THR A 121 4.09 -8.78 2.34
C THR A 121 4.54 -10.25 2.26
N LYS A 122 3.75 -11.18 2.81
CA LYS A 122 4.14 -12.59 2.85
C LYS A 122 4.02 -13.24 1.47
N ASP A 123 5.09 -13.92 1.05
CA ASP A 123 5.08 -14.78 -0.12
C ASP A 123 4.44 -16.13 0.22
N TRP A 124 3.13 -16.21 0.00
CA TRP A 124 2.34 -17.40 0.28
C TRP A 124 2.71 -18.58 -0.62
N ASP A 125 3.21 -18.34 -1.83
CA ASP A 125 3.62 -19.39 -2.76
C ASP A 125 4.92 -20.05 -2.27
N ALA A 126 5.86 -19.25 -1.78
CA ALA A 126 7.07 -19.76 -1.14
C ALA A 126 6.76 -20.53 0.15
N ILE A 127 5.82 -20.04 0.98
CA ILE A 127 5.36 -20.74 2.19
C ILE A 127 4.70 -22.06 1.82
N ALA A 128 3.79 -22.06 0.83
CA ALA A 128 3.09 -23.25 0.37
C ALA A 128 4.07 -24.34 -0.09
N LYS A 129 5.05 -23.96 -0.92
CA LYS A 129 6.08 -24.88 -1.42
C LYS A 129 6.96 -25.44 -0.30
N LYS A 130 7.33 -24.61 0.69
CA LYS A 130 8.21 -25.00 1.80
C LYS A 130 7.51 -25.93 2.78
N GLU A 131 6.28 -25.59 3.17
CA GLU A 131 5.49 -26.33 4.15
C GLU A 131 4.69 -27.48 3.51
N LYS A 132 4.71 -27.57 2.17
CA LYS A 132 3.98 -28.57 1.36
C LYS A 132 2.48 -28.55 1.63
N ILE A 133 1.93 -27.35 1.82
CA ILE A 133 0.51 -27.10 2.02
C ILE A 133 -0.11 -26.67 0.70
N GLU A 134 -1.25 -27.26 0.35
CA GLU A 134 -1.89 -27.06 -0.96
C GLU A 134 -3.42 -26.88 -0.80
N GLY A 135 -4.04 -26.29 -1.83
CA GLY A 135 -5.48 -26.15 -1.92
C GLY A 135 -6.09 -25.43 -0.71
N VAL A 136 -7.11 -26.06 -0.10
CA VAL A 136 -7.89 -25.46 1.00
C VAL A 136 -7.07 -25.21 2.25
N GLU A 137 -6.03 -26.02 2.52
CA GLU A 137 -5.19 -25.84 3.71
C GLU A 137 -4.41 -24.53 3.66
N LEU A 138 -3.86 -24.17 2.48
CA LEU A 138 -3.17 -22.90 2.28
C LEU A 138 -4.12 -21.71 2.50
N GLU A 139 -5.35 -21.81 1.98
CA GLU A 139 -6.35 -20.75 2.14
C GLU A 139 -6.79 -20.59 3.60
N LEU A 140 -6.96 -21.69 4.35
CA LEU A 140 -7.21 -21.62 5.79
C LEU A 140 -6.04 -20.97 6.54
N ARG A 141 -4.80 -21.27 6.16
CA ARG A 141 -3.61 -20.68 6.77
C ARG A 141 -3.51 -19.18 6.51
N LYS A 142 -3.79 -18.75 5.28
CA LYS A 142 -3.90 -17.32 4.93
C LYS A 142 -4.95 -16.63 5.80
N LEU A 143 -6.15 -17.21 5.91
CA LEU A 143 -7.23 -16.67 6.73
C LEU A 143 -6.86 -16.59 8.21
N GLU A 144 -6.23 -17.61 8.78
CA GLU A 144 -5.81 -17.62 10.18
C GLU A 144 -4.85 -16.47 10.49
N VAL A 145 -3.81 -16.29 9.66
CA VAL A 145 -2.83 -15.22 9.84
C VAL A 145 -3.46 -13.84 9.58
N ALA A 146 -4.35 -13.72 8.59
CA ALA A 146 -5.09 -12.49 8.32
C ALA A 146 -5.96 -12.08 9.51
N VAL A 147 -6.74 -13.01 10.07
CA VAL A 147 -7.58 -12.78 11.25
C VAL A 147 -6.73 -12.36 12.45
N GLN A 148 -5.58 -13.00 12.66
CA GLN A 148 -4.68 -12.62 13.74
C GLN A 148 -4.14 -11.19 13.58
N ALA A 149 -3.76 -10.80 12.35
CA ALA A 149 -3.31 -9.44 12.06
C ALA A 149 -4.42 -8.40 12.29
N ILE A 150 -5.64 -8.69 11.82
CA ILE A 150 -6.82 -7.83 12.04
C ILE A 150 -7.12 -7.69 13.53
N HIS A 151 -7.08 -8.80 14.28
CA HIS A 151 -7.36 -8.79 15.71
C HIS A 151 -6.39 -7.89 16.48
N GLN A 152 -5.09 -7.96 16.16
CA GLN A 152 -4.08 -7.06 16.75
C GLN A 152 -4.33 -5.60 16.39
N ASN A 153 -4.66 -5.31 15.13
CA ASN A 153 -5.02 -3.95 14.71
C ASN A 153 -6.26 -3.42 15.46
N LEU A 154 -7.29 -4.24 15.67
CA LEU A 154 -8.49 -3.85 16.42
C LEU A 154 -8.18 -3.53 17.89
N ILE A 155 -7.33 -4.33 18.53
CA ILE A 155 -6.86 -4.06 19.91
C ILE A 155 -6.15 -2.72 19.95
N HIS A 156 -5.26 -2.46 18.99
CA HIS A 156 -4.54 -1.19 18.91
C HIS A 156 -5.48 0.01 18.74
N LEU A 157 -6.40 -0.05 17.78
CA LEU A 157 -7.38 1.01 17.53
C LEU A 157 -8.23 1.30 18.78
N LYS A 158 -8.63 0.26 19.51
CA LYS A 158 -9.37 0.41 20.77
C LYS A 158 -8.54 1.11 21.85
N ALA A 159 -7.27 0.71 22.02
CA ALA A 159 -6.37 1.33 23.00
C ALA A 159 -6.19 2.83 22.72
N ARG A 160 -6.01 3.19 21.45
CA ARG A 160 -5.88 4.58 21.02
C ARG A 160 -7.14 5.40 21.25
N GLN A 161 -8.33 4.86 20.95
CA GLN A 161 -9.59 5.55 21.24
C GLN A 161 -9.70 5.94 22.71
N VAL A 162 -9.35 5.03 23.62
CA VAL A 162 -9.35 5.31 25.07
C VAL A 162 -8.36 6.42 25.42
N GLN A 163 -7.16 6.40 24.84
CA GLN A 163 -6.17 7.44 25.04
C GLN A 163 -6.65 8.81 24.55
N VAL A 164 -7.26 8.88 23.35
CA VAL A 164 -7.80 10.12 22.79
C VAL A 164 -8.91 10.67 23.69
N ILE A 165 -9.88 9.83 24.08
CA ILE A 165 -11.00 10.21 24.96
C ILE A 165 -10.47 10.78 26.29
N SER A 166 -9.49 10.11 26.91
CA SER A 166 -8.85 10.57 28.14
C SER A 166 -8.17 11.94 27.98
N SER A 167 -7.54 12.17 26.83
CA SER A 167 -6.81 13.41 26.52
C SER A 167 -7.73 14.62 26.29
N THR A 168 -8.92 14.40 25.74
CA THR A 168 -9.94 15.46 25.52
C THR A 168 -10.80 15.76 26.74
N CYS A 169 -10.75 14.94 27.79
CA CYS A 169 -11.46 15.17 29.05
C CYS A 169 -10.62 15.92 30.10
N LEU A 170 -9.38 16.27 29.74
CA LEU A 170 -8.46 17.15 30.46
C LEU A 170 -8.43 18.54 29.79
#